data_AF-A0A7W8F9Z2-F1
#
_entry.id   AF-A0A7W8F9Z2-F1
#
_cell.length_a   1.000
_cell.length_b   1.000
_cell.length_c   1.000
_cell.angle_alpha   90.00
_cell.angle_beta   90.00
_cell.angle_gamma   90.00
#
_symmetry.space_group_name_H-M   'P 1'
#
loop_
_entity.id
_entity.type
_entity.pdbx_description
1 polymer ?
#
loop_
_entity_poly.entity_id
_entity_poly.type
_entity_poly.pdbx_seq_one_letter_code
_entity_poly.pdbx_strand_id
1 'polypeptide(L)'
;MTLGEKLEQAVTGRPDSHVPARVLQRLTGLPERPGEQPVAVNLAMHYGQAALLGVLRSIMAQTGLRGPVASAKFAVVRITNDQILENATGVGAPPMTWPRGERVVDVLHKAVYAFTTGAVADALAARHGPGPGQRHASLLPGRHADAGPLPRQDAYGR
;
A
#
# COMPACT_ATOMS: atom_id res chain seq x y z
N MET A 1 6.61 -14.04 3.61
CA MET A 1 5.25 -14.33 4.08
C MET A 1 5.05 -13.63 5.42
N THR A 2 3.95 -12.92 5.55
CA THR A 2 3.49 -12.21 6.74
C THR A 2 2.61 -13.10 7.62
N LEU A 3 2.34 -12.67 8.86
CA LEU A 3 1.46 -13.42 9.76
C LEU A 3 0.04 -13.57 9.20
N GLY A 4 -0.50 -12.53 8.58
CA GLY A 4 -1.85 -12.57 7.99
C GLY A 4 -1.96 -13.56 6.83
N GLU A 5 -0.94 -13.65 5.98
CA GLU A 5 -0.87 -14.67 4.92
C GLU A 5 -0.80 -16.07 5.51
N LYS A 6 -0.02 -16.28 6.59
CA LYS A 6 0.06 -17.59 7.25
C LYS A 6 -1.26 -18.03 7.86
N LEU A 7 -2.02 -17.10 8.44
CA LEU A 7 -3.36 -17.38 8.97
C LEU A 7 -4.34 -17.74 7.87
N GLU A 8 -4.34 -16.99 6.77
CA GLU A 8 -5.22 -17.29 5.63
C GLU A 8 -4.86 -18.65 5.01
N GLN A 9 -3.57 -18.95 4.81
CA GLN A 9 -3.12 -20.23 4.26
C GLN A 9 -3.51 -21.42 5.12
N ALA A 10 -3.51 -21.26 6.45
CA ALA A 10 -3.99 -22.29 7.37
C ALA A 10 -5.49 -22.60 7.19
N VAL A 11 -6.27 -21.64 6.70
CA VAL A 11 -7.71 -21.80 6.44
C VAL A 11 -7.97 -22.28 5.01
N THR A 12 -7.26 -21.75 4.02
CA THR A 12 -7.52 -22.02 2.59
C THR A 12 -6.73 -23.20 2.05
N GLY A 13 -5.69 -23.65 2.76
CA GLY A 13 -4.75 -24.66 2.29
C GLY A 13 -3.84 -24.17 1.15
N ARG A 14 -3.83 -22.86 0.83
CA ARG A 14 -2.98 -22.33 -0.25
C ARG A 14 -1.50 -22.50 0.10
N PRO A 15 -0.64 -22.94 -0.84
CA PRO A 15 0.79 -23.00 -0.60
C PRO A 15 1.42 -21.61 -0.42
N ASP A 16 2.66 -21.60 0.02
CA ASP A 16 3.47 -20.37 0.09
C ASP A 16 3.69 -19.73 -1.28
N SER A 17 3.59 -18.41 -1.30
CA SER A 17 4.00 -17.63 -2.49
C SER A 17 5.49 -17.32 -2.41
N HIS A 18 6.17 -17.53 -3.53
CA HIS A 18 7.57 -17.15 -3.71
C HIS A 18 7.74 -16.02 -4.73
N VAL A 19 6.62 -15.46 -5.22
CA VAL A 19 6.60 -14.35 -6.17
C VAL A 19 7.39 -13.14 -5.65
N PRO A 20 7.21 -12.68 -4.39
CA PRO A 20 7.95 -11.50 -3.91
C PRO A 20 9.47 -11.71 -3.90
N ALA A 21 9.92 -12.91 -3.51
CA ALA A 21 11.34 -13.24 -3.57
C ALA A 21 11.91 -13.16 -4.99
N ARG A 22 11.21 -13.76 -5.97
CA ARG A 22 11.64 -13.75 -7.38
C ARG A 22 11.64 -12.35 -7.98
N VAL A 23 10.61 -11.55 -7.66
CA VAL A 23 10.56 -10.13 -8.06
C VAL A 23 11.80 -9.40 -7.53
N LEU A 24 12.10 -9.53 -6.23
CA LEU A 24 13.27 -8.87 -5.65
C LEU A 24 14.57 -9.37 -6.29
N GLN A 25 14.70 -10.68 -6.54
CA GLN A 25 15.87 -11.25 -7.21
C GLN A 25 16.08 -10.63 -8.59
N ARG A 26 15.03 -10.55 -9.41
CA ARG A 26 15.13 -9.96 -10.75
C ARG A 26 15.40 -8.46 -10.72
N LEU A 27 14.80 -7.71 -9.79
CA LEU A 27 15.06 -6.28 -9.63
C LEU A 27 16.51 -5.98 -9.23
N THR A 28 17.15 -6.90 -8.50
CA THR A 28 18.49 -6.71 -7.92
C THR A 28 19.58 -7.50 -8.65
N GLY A 29 19.23 -8.29 -9.66
CA GLY A 29 20.15 -9.18 -10.37
C GLY A 29 20.65 -10.36 -9.53
N LEU A 30 20.00 -10.69 -8.41
CA LEU A 30 20.36 -11.86 -7.60
C LEU A 30 19.99 -13.16 -8.35
N PRO A 31 20.77 -14.24 -8.17
CA PRO A 31 20.51 -15.50 -8.84
C PRO A 31 19.18 -16.12 -8.40
N GLU A 32 18.40 -16.59 -9.38
CA GLU A 32 17.21 -17.42 -9.16
C GLU A 32 17.62 -18.90 -9.16
N ARG A 33 17.18 -19.67 -8.15
CA ARG A 33 17.46 -21.11 -8.06
C ARG A 33 16.15 -21.89 -8.03
N PRO A 34 15.82 -22.62 -9.11
CA PRO A 34 14.61 -23.45 -9.15
C PRO A 34 14.58 -24.45 -7.98
N GLY A 35 13.49 -24.46 -7.22
CA GLY A 35 13.32 -25.35 -6.06
C GLY A 35 13.82 -24.79 -4.72
N GLU A 36 14.64 -23.74 -4.71
CA GLU A 36 15.00 -23.04 -3.48
C GLU A 36 13.98 -21.94 -3.15
N GLN A 37 13.67 -21.78 -1.86
CA GLN A 37 12.73 -20.77 -1.36
C GLN A 37 13.47 -19.83 -0.41
N PRO A 38 14.08 -18.73 -0.90
CA PRO A 38 14.86 -17.84 -0.05
C PRO A 38 13.94 -17.00 0.84
N VAL A 39 13.60 -17.54 2.02
CA VAL A 39 12.68 -16.92 3.00
C VAL A 39 13.09 -15.50 3.35
N ALA A 40 14.39 -15.26 3.57
CA ALA A 40 14.92 -13.94 3.88
C ALA A 40 14.66 -12.92 2.76
N VAL A 41 14.85 -13.32 1.50
CA VAL A 41 14.59 -12.46 0.32
C VAL A 41 13.09 -12.20 0.18
N ASN A 42 12.26 -13.21 0.43
CA ASN A 42 10.81 -13.06 0.44
C ASN A 42 10.38 -12.02 1.51
N LEU A 43 10.87 -12.15 2.74
CA LEU A 43 10.58 -11.22 3.82
C LEU A 43 11.11 -9.81 3.52
N ALA A 44 12.33 -9.70 2.97
CA ALA A 44 12.92 -8.43 2.58
C ALA A 44 12.03 -7.68 1.58
N MET A 45 11.49 -8.39 0.57
CA MET A 45 10.56 -7.77 -0.37
C MET A 45 9.26 -7.32 0.31
N HIS A 46 8.64 -8.17 1.12
CA HIS A 46 7.40 -7.82 1.83
C HIS A 46 7.57 -6.59 2.72
N TYR A 47 8.58 -6.60 3.60
CA TYR A 47 8.79 -5.52 4.54
C TYR A 47 9.34 -4.26 3.86
N GLY A 48 10.18 -4.41 2.83
CA GLY A 48 10.69 -3.29 2.04
C GLY A 48 9.56 -2.54 1.31
N GLN A 49 8.67 -3.26 0.63
CA GLN A 49 7.50 -2.67 -0.01
C GLN A 49 6.52 -2.08 1.00
N ALA A 50 6.32 -2.74 2.15
CA ALA A 50 5.50 -2.20 3.22
C ALA A 50 6.07 -0.87 3.75
N ALA A 51 7.37 -0.82 4.08
CA ALA A 51 8.01 0.40 4.56
C ALA A 51 7.91 1.53 3.52
N LEU A 52 8.26 1.24 2.26
CA LEU A 52 8.23 2.22 1.17
C LEU A 52 6.84 2.83 0.97
N LEU A 53 5.81 1.99 0.84
CA LEU A 53 4.45 2.47 0.64
C LEU A 53 3.82 3.01 1.92
N GLY A 54 4.30 2.59 3.10
CA GLY A 54 3.94 3.18 4.38
C GLY A 54 4.34 4.66 4.46
N VAL A 55 5.53 5.03 3.95
CA VAL A 55 5.93 6.45 3.82
C VAL A 55 4.95 7.21 2.93
N LEU A 56 4.59 6.66 1.77
CA LEU A 56 3.59 7.27 0.89
C LEU A 56 2.25 7.48 1.61
N ARG A 57 1.75 6.48 2.34
CA ARG A 57 0.51 6.59 3.11
C ARG A 57 0.60 7.62 4.24
N SER A 58 1.77 7.77 4.84
CA SER A 58 2.05 8.82 5.83
C SER A 58 1.97 10.21 5.22
N ILE A 59 2.57 10.41 4.03
CA ILE A 59 2.47 11.68 3.28
C ILE A 59 1.00 12.01 2.96
N MET A 60 0.21 11.03 2.52
CA MET A 60 -1.23 11.21 2.32
C MET A 60 -1.92 11.69 3.62
N ALA A 61 -1.63 11.06 4.76
CA ALA A 61 -2.22 11.45 6.04
C ALA A 61 -1.83 12.87 6.46
N GLN A 62 -0.54 13.23 6.33
CA GLN A 62 0.01 14.53 6.71
C GLN A 62 -0.53 15.66 5.83
N THR A 63 -0.80 15.39 4.55
CA THR A 63 -1.38 16.37 3.61
C THR A 63 -2.90 16.53 3.76
N GLY A 64 -3.55 15.68 4.55
CA GLY A 64 -4.97 15.74 4.87
C GLY A 64 -5.85 14.70 4.18
N LEU A 65 -5.28 13.80 3.37
CA LEU A 65 -5.96 12.62 2.84
C LEU A 65 -6.04 11.54 3.91
N ARG A 66 -7.03 11.69 4.80
CA ARG A 66 -7.30 10.77 5.93
C ARG A 66 -8.62 10.03 5.76
N GLY A 67 -8.82 8.98 6.54
CA GLY A 67 -10.06 8.24 6.64
C GLY A 67 -10.18 7.06 5.65
N PRO A 68 -11.36 6.41 5.61
CA PRO A 68 -11.57 5.17 4.87
C PRO A 68 -11.42 5.36 3.36
N VAL A 69 -11.89 6.49 2.81
CA VAL A 69 -11.75 6.77 1.36
C VAL A 69 -10.29 6.96 0.97
N ALA A 70 -9.49 7.63 1.78
CA ALA A 70 -8.05 7.76 1.54
C ALA A 70 -7.34 6.39 1.60
N SER A 71 -7.75 5.53 2.53
CA SER A 71 -7.23 4.17 2.65
C SER A 71 -7.64 3.27 1.47
N ALA A 72 -8.86 3.43 0.93
CA ALA A 72 -9.29 2.76 -0.29
C ALA A 72 -8.47 3.21 -1.52
N LYS A 73 -8.21 4.51 -1.67
CA LYS A 73 -7.30 5.03 -2.71
C LYS A 73 -5.89 4.44 -2.57
N PHE A 74 -5.39 4.37 -1.35
CA PHE A 74 -4.09 3.76 -1.07
C PHE A 74 -4.07 2.25 -1.35
N ALA A 75 -5.17 1.53 -1.13
CA ALA A 75 -5.29 0.12 -1.50
C ALA A 75 -5.12 -0.08 -3.01
N VAL A 76 -5.71 0.80 -3.84
CA VAL A 76 -5.51 0.78 -5.30
C VAL A 76 -4.04 0.99 -5.63
N VAL A 77 -3.40 2.01 -5.05
CA VAL A 77 -1.95 2.26 -5.25
C VAL A 77 -1.11 1.03 -4.85
N ARG A 78 -1.44 0.42 -3.70
CA ARG A 78 -0.76 -0.76 -3.17
C ARG A 78 -0.87 -1.94 -4.14
N ILE A 79 -2.06 -2.22 -4.66
CA ILE A 79 -2.29 -3.30 -5.64
C ILE A 79 -1.54 -3.00 -6.93
N THR A 80 -1.70 -1.80 -7.48
CA THR A 80 -1.06 -1.39 -8.74
C THR A 80 0.46 -1.46 -8.65
N ASN A 81 1.06 -1.09 -7.52
CA ASN A 81 2.50 -1.20 -7.31
C ASN A 81 3.01 -2.65 -7.47
N ASP A 82 2.37 -3.63 -6.82
CA ASP A 82 2.78 -5.04 -6.96
C ASP A 82 2.61 -5.48 -8.40
N GLN A 83 1.50 -5.13 -9.03
CA GLN A 83 1.26 -5.51 -10.42
C GLN A 83 2.30 -4.92 -11.37
N ILE A 84 2.75 -3.68 -11.15
CA ILE A 84 3.84 -3.10 -11.93
C ILE A 84 5.12 -3.92 -11.74
N LEU A 85 5.53 -4.19 -10.50
CA LEU A 85 6.79 -4.88 -10.22
C LEU A 85 6.78 -6.33 -10.71
N GLU A 86 5.69 -7.06 -10.45
CA GLU A 86 5.52 -8.45 -10.85
C GLU A 86 5.49 -8.60 -12.37
N ASN A 87 4.76 -7.73 -13.09
CA ASN A 87 4.70 -7.80 -14.55
C ASN A 87 5.97 -7.26 -15.21
N ALA A 88 6.56 -6.18 -14.70
CA ALA A 88 7.81 -5.62 -15.25
C ALA A 88 9.00 -6.58 -15.12
N THR A 89 9.02 -7.39 -14.06
CA THR A 89 10.03 -8.44 -13.88
C THR A 89 9.71 -9.74 -14.63
N GLY A 90 8.51 -9.86 -15.21
CA GLY A 90 8.04 -11.10 -15.86
C GLY A 90 7.86 -12.28 -14.88
N VAL A 91 7.70 -12.00 -13.58
CA VAL A 91 7.44 -13.02 -12.55
C VAL A 91 5.95 -13.27 -12.40
N GLY A 92 5.14 -12.21 -12.52
CA GLY A 92 3.69 -12.29 -12.48
C GLY A 92 3.07 -12.37 -13.87
N ALA A 93 1.75 -12.37 -13.86
CA ALA A 93 0.91 -12.20 -15.03
C ALA A 93 -0.17 -11.16 -14.72
N PRO A 94 -0.80 -10.54 -15.73
CA PRO A 94 -1.87 -9.58 -15.49
C PRO A 94 -3.00 -10.21 -14.66
N PRO A 95 -3.55 -9.53 -13.62
CA PRO A 95 -4.50 -10.15 -12.68
C PRO A 95 -5.74 -10.76 -13.32
N MET A 96 -6.15 -10.26 -14.47
CA MET A 96 -7.33 -10.76 -15.19
C MET A 96 -7.15 -12.20 -15.70
N THR A 97 -5.90 -12.68 -15.82
CA THR A 97 -5.60 -14.06 -16.20
C THR A 97 -5.62 -15.02 -15.01
N TRP A 98 -5.66 -14.51 -13.78
CA TRP A 98 -5.56 -15.35 -12.57
C TRP A 98 -6.90 -16.00 -12.21
N PRO A 99 -6.86 -17.15 -11.50
CA PRO A 99 -8.04 -17.70 -10.84
C PRO A 99 -8.75 -16.65 -9.97
N ARG A 100 -10.08 -16.69 -9.93
CA ARG A 100 -10.88 -15.73 -9.15
C ARG A 100 -10.53 -15.73 -7.66
N GLY A 101 -10.28 -16.91 -7.09
CA GLY A 101 -9.90 -17.05 -5.68
C GLY A 101 -8.60 -16.32 -5.35
N GLU A 102 -7.58 -16.44 -6.19
CA GLU A 102 -6.30 -15.75 -5.99
C GLU A 102 -6.45 -14.23 -6.06
N ARG A 103 -7.26 -13.73 -7.00
CA ARG A 103 -7.58 -12.29 -7.06
C ARG A 103 -8.25 -11.78 -5.80
N VAL A 104 -9.20 -12.54 -5.25
CA VAL A 104 -9.91 -12.14 -4.02
C VAL A 104 -8.95 -12.09 -2.84
N VAL A 105 -8.10 -13.12 -2.70
CA VAL A 105 -7.10 -13.18 -1.62
C VAL A 105 -6.08 -12.04 -1.74
N ASP A 106 -5.61 -11.76 -2.95
CA ASP A 106 -4.70 -10.63 -3.21
C ASP A 106 -5.31 -9.31 -2.76
N VAL A 107 -6.51 -8.99 -3.27
CA VAL A 107 -7.24 -7.77 -2.91
C VAL A 107 -7.49 -7.68 -1.41
N LEU A 108 -7.87 -8.80 -0.77
CA LEU A 108 -8.12 -8.84 0.67
C LEU A 108 -6.86 -8.49 1.48
N HIS A 109 -5.72 -9.12 1.20
CA HIS A 109 -4.49 -8.82 1.93
C HIS A 109 -4.03 -7.38 1.70
N LYS A 110 -4.14 -6.87 0.48
CA LYS A 110 -3.80 -5.48 0.17
C LYS A 110 -4.76 -4.49 0.85
N ALA A 111 -6.04 -4.83 0.96
CA ALA A 111 -7.01 -4.04 1.71
C ALA A 111 -6.67 -4.03 3.20
N VAL A 112 -6.47 -5.20 3.83
CA VAL A 112 -6.08 -5.28 5.25
C VAL A 112 -4.85 -4.43 5.53
N TYR A 113 -3.81 -4.56 4.69
CA TYR A 113 -2.62 -3.74 4.80
C TYR A 113 -2.93 -2.23 4.66
N ALA A 114 -3.67 -1.83 3.63
CA ALA A 114 -3.97 -0.44 3.34
C ALA A 114 -4.79 0.25 4.43
N PHE A 115 -5.81 -0.43 4.97
CA PHE A 115 -6.65 0.09 6.03
C PHE A 115 -5.93 0.12 7.38
N THR A 116 -5.15 -0.91 7.71
CA THR A 116 -4.37 -0.93 8.95
C THR A 116 -3.30 0.16 8.93
N THR A 117 -2.51 0.23 7.85
CA THR A 117 -1.49 1.28 7.66
C THR A 117 -2.14 2.66 7.64
N GLY A 118 -3.31 2.78 7.03
CA GLY A 118 -4.06 4.03 6.99
C GLY A 118 -4.53 4.50 8.37
N ALA A 119 -5.08 3.61 9.18
CA ALA A 119 -5.48 3.93 10.55
C ALA A 119 -4.28 4.39 11.40
N VAL A 120 -3.14 3.70 11.29
CA VAL A 120 -1.91 4.08 11.99
C VAL A 120 -1.39 5.43 11.50
N ALA A 121 -1.28 5.63 10.18
CA ALA A 121 -0.78 6.87 9.59
C ALA A 121 -1.68 8.07 9.95
N ASP A 122 -3.00 7.90 9.92
CA ASP A 122 -3.95 8.94 10.27
C ASP A 122 -3.88 9.30 11.76
N ALA A 123 -3.76 8.29 12.63
CA ALA A 123 -3.60 8.50 14.07
C ALA A 123 -2.29 9.23 14.41
N LEU A 124 -1.19 8.92 13.74
CA LEU A 124 0.08 9.62 13.92
C LEU A 124 0.01 11.05 13.37
N ALA A 125 -0.60 11.24 12.20
CA ALA A 125 -0.74 12.54 11.58
C ALA A 125 -1.66 13.48 12.37
N ALA A 126 -2.72 12.95 12.99
CA ALA A 126 -3.64 13.70 13.83
C ALA A 126 -2.97 14.39 15.02
N ARG A 127 -1.82 13.89 15.50
CA ARG A 127 -1.04 14.51 16.57
C ARG A 127 -0.50 15.90 16.20
N HIS A 128 -0.37 16.19 14.90
CA HIS A 128 0.06 17.49 14.37
C HIS A 128 -1.13 18.38 13.94
N GLY A 129 -2.36 17.97 14.28
CA GLY A 129 -3.58 18.68 13.90
C GLY A 129 -4.03 18.41 12.44
N PRO A 130 -4.87 19.28 11.88
CA PRO A 130 -5.36 19.14 10.52
C PRO A 130 -4.26 19.44 9.50
N GLY A 131 -4.14 18.56 8.50
CA GLY A 131 -3.25 18.78 7.36
C GLY A 131 -3.73 19.92 6.45
N PRO A 132 -2.88 20.44 5.54
CA PRO A 132 -3.23 21.56 4.67
C PRO A 132 -4.53 21.38 3.89
N GLY A 133 -4.78 20.17 3.35
CA GLY A 133 -6.02 19.88 2.61
C GLY A 133 -7.27 19.92 3.51
N GLN A 134 -7.15 19.50 4.77
CA GLN A 134 -8.25 19.56 5.73
C GLN A 134 -8.51 20.99 6.20
N ARG A 135 -7.46 21.80 6.39
CA ARG A 135 -7.58 23.23 6.71
C ARG A 135 -8.29 23.98 5.59
N HIS A 136 -7.90 23.75 4.34
CA HIS A 136 -8.60 24.32 3.20
C HIS A 136 -10.08 23.90 3.16
N ALA A 137 -10.37 22.60 3.33
CA ALA A 137 -11.74 22.10 3.34
C ALA A 137 -12.60 22.64 4.50
N SER A 138 -11.99 23.04 5.62
CA SER A 138 -12.72 23.63 6.76
C SER A 138 -13.22 25.06 6.53
N LEU A 139 -12.64 25.79 5.56
CA LEU A 139 -13.14 27.11 5.17
C LEU A 139 -14.49 27.01 4.47
N LEU A 140 -14.56 26.14 3.47
CA LEU A 140 -15.75 25.92 2.66
C LEU A 140 -15.74 24.49 2.13
N PRO A 141 -16.49 23.57 2.77
CA PRO A 141 -16.55 22.18 2.35
C PRO A 141 -17.04 22.04 0.90
N GLY A 142 -16.35 21.23 0.10
CA GLY A 142 -16.67 21.00 -1.31
C GLY A 142 -15.64 21.65 -2.25
N ARG A 143 -15.91 21.57 -3.56
CA ARG A 143 -15.10 22.22 -4.59
C ARG A 143 -15.87 23.42 -5.12
N HIS A 144 -15.38 24.61 -4.83
CA HIS A 144 -16.01 25.87 -5.21
C HIS A 144 -15.05 26.64 -6.12
N ALA A 145 -15.56 27.16 -7.25
CA ALA A 145 -14.72 27.79 -8.27
C ALA A 145 -14.22 29.18 -7.87
N ASP A 146 -14.92 29.82 -6.94
CA ASP A 146 -14.69 31.15 -6.38
C ASP A 146 -13.89 31.13 -5.07
N ALA A 147 -13.67 29.96 -4.46
CA ALA A 147 -12.90 29.81 -3.25
C ALA A 147 -11.43 29.47 -3.53
N GLY A 148 -10.54 30.43 -3.28
CA GLY A 148 -9.09 30.23 -3.36
C GLY A 148 -8.49 29.45 -2.18
N PRO A 149 -7.20 29.05 -2.26
CA PRO A 149 -6.50 28.43 -1.14
C PRO A 149 -6.37 29.38 0.06
N LEU A 150 -6.13 28.80 1.24
CA LEU A 150 -5.71 29.57 2.41
C LEU A 150 -4.45 30.39 2.10
N PRO A 151 -4.27 31.58 2.73
CA PRO A 151 -2.98 32.24 2.72
C PRO A 151 -1.89 31.27 3.20
N ARG A 152 -0.69 31.35 2.59
CA ARG A 152 0.38 30.35 2.79
C ARG A 152 0.72 30.14 4.27
N GLN A 153 0.70 31.20 5.07
CA GLN A 153 0.97 31.18 6.51
C GLN A 153 -0.09 30.43 7.34
N ASP A 154 -1.31 30.30 6.81
CA ASP A 154 -2.44 29.65 7.48
C ASP A 154 -2.67 28.22 6.97
N ALA A 155 -2.09 27.88 5.80
CA ALA A 155 -2.19 26.58 5.16
C ALA A 155 -1.36 25.50 5.87
N TYR A 156 -0.28 25.88 6.56
CA TYR A 156 0.61 24.96 7.27
C TYR A 156 0.49 25.18 8.78
N GLY A 157 0.55 24.10 9.57
CA GLY A 157 0.68 24.24 11.03
C GLY A 157 1.99 24.94 11.41
N ARG A 158 2.00 25.64 12.55
CA ARG A 158 3.24 26.09 13.19
C ARG A 158 3.94 24.92 13.84
#